data_AF-A0A3S9W889-F1
#
_entry.id   AF-A0A3S9W889-F1
#
_cell.length_a   1.000
_cell.length_b   1.000
_cell.length_c   1.000
_cell.angle_alpha   90.00
_cell.angle_beta   90.00
_cell.angle_gamma   90.00
#
_symmetry.space_group_name_H-M   'P 1'
#
loop_
_entity.id
_entity.type
_entity.pdbx_description
1 polymer ?
#
loop_
_entity_poly.entity_id
_entity_poly.type
_entity_poly.pdbx_seq_one_letter_code
_entity_poly.pdbx_strand_id
1 'polypeptide(L)'
;MKHRTARRMRAALALTATSAALVGLVGLAALPASAATPDDVTEHGGATRNDGDMTEMLRESLVDGPAKNVILLIGDGMGDSEITVARNYAEGAGGRFAGIDALPLTGSYTTYAVNADGSVNYASESASTASGWSTGTKTVNGRLSVDVDLDPQATLLEIAKANGLKTGNVSTAEIQDATPGAEIAHISKRGCFGPVKTTADCSSESVEAGGLGSISEQLLNVRPDVTLGGGAATFEESAVAGPWAGKTLFEQASDRGYQRVDNAAELAAVTTADADQPLLGLFSLGNFPTRWVGPDATDIPDADSTKLPAPVACTENPERLETGLSLADLTDKAIDLLDNDNGFFLQVEGASIDKQDHAANACGQIGETVDLDEAVQVALEYAETKGDTLVVVTADHAHTSQIVGSAIPGLNTHLLTEEGAPMIVAYGTSAAGGSQQHTGAQVRIAGYGPGAANVVGLTDQTDLFFTSANTLGLNQDLASLSAAATLAAPTEVLPGATYTVTASGLNADWQVRGSDDLGQQDVLRGTASFQVTAPAEPGTQTVTLTGAQTGVVLTADVSVSAAAPVDPAPTASATPPAAAAGSGSGSSSTGSLATTGTSVPFALGGIALALVAGGAYLVIRRHRRGHALSHN
;
A
#
# COMPACT_ATOMS: atom_id res chain seq x y z
N MET A 1 20.06 -63.68 -0.15
CA MET A 1 19.80 -65.08 -0.54
C MET A 1 18.34 -65.43 -0.28
N LYS A 2 17.75 -66.12 -1.26
CA LYS A 2 16.36 -66.51 -1.52
C LYS A 2 15.41 -66.86 -0.35
N HIS A 3 14.18 -66.36 -0.55
CA HIS A 3 12.84 -66.95 -0.30
C HIS A 3 12.36 -67.27 1.13
N ARG A 4 11.27 -66.60 1.51
CA ARG A 4 10.18 -67.20 2.29
C ARG A 4 8.82 -66.82 1.68
N THR A 5 8.05 -67.84 1.32
CA THR A 5 6.60 -67.75 1.05
C THR A 5 5.92 -68.95 1.69
N ALA A 6 4.96 -68.70 2.59
CA ALA A 6 3.80 -69.53 2.92
C ALA A 6 3.03 -68.86 4.10
N ARG A 7 1.88 -68.25 3.86
CA ARG A 7 0.50 -68.79 3.96
C ARG A 7 -0.10 -68.79 5.38
N ARG A 8 -1.25 -68.12 5.55
CA ARG A 8 -2.54 -68.55 6.20
C ARG A 8 -3.38 -67.30 6.55
N MET A 9 -4.51 -67.01 5.89
CA MET A 9 -5.91 -67.50 6.06
C MET A 9 -6.62 -67.13 7.38
N ARG A 10 -7.70 -66.32 7.25
CA ARG A 10 -9.06 -66.37 7.86
C ARG A 10 -9.65 -64.94 7.83
N ALA A 11 -10.68 -64.54 7.06
CA ALA A 11 -12.05 -65.00 6.78
C ALA A 11 -13.10 -64.70 7.88
N ALA A 12 -13.94 -63.67 7.64
CA ALA A 12 -15.35 -63.50 8.09
C ALA A 12 -15.94 -62.26 7.33
N LEU A 13 -16.71 -62.40 6.23
CA LEU A 13 -18.17 -62.61 6.08
C LEU A 13 -19.02 -61.44 6.65
N ALA A 14 -19.39 -60.43 5.84
CA ALA A 14 -20.63 -60.27 5.02
C ALA A 14 -21.66 -59.34 5.72
N LEU A 15 -22.29 -58.34 5.08
CA LEU A 15 -23.26 -58.45 3.98
C LEU A 15 -23.52 -57.09 3.27
N THR A 16 -23.62 -57.14 1.92
CA THR A 16 -24.57 -56.44 0.99
C THR A 16 -24.75 -54.91 1.05
N ALA A 17 -24.79 -54.11 -0.01
CA ALA A 17 -25.32 -54.32 -1.37
C ALA A 17 -24.90 -53.19 -2.35
N THR A 18 -25.12 -53.46 -3.64
CA THR A 18 -25.39 -52.55 -4.77
C THR A 18 -24.31 -51.63 -5.36
N SER A 19 -23.81 -52.09 -6.50
CA SER A 19 -23.35 -51.41 -7.72
C SER A 19 -23.84 -49.98 -7.96
N ALA A 20 -22.92 -49.06 -8.30
CA ALA A 20 -22.97 -48.23 -9.51
C ALA A 20 -21.70 -47.36 -9.61
N ALA A 21 -21.21 -47.23 -10.84
CA ALA A 21 -20.01 -46.49 -11.20
C ALA A 21 -20.08 -45.01 -10.80
N LEU A 22 -19.09 -44.52 -10.05
CA LEU A 22 -18.63 -43.15 -10.14
C LEU A 22 -17.30 -43.16 -10.90
N VAL A 23 -17.39 -42.83 -12.18
CA VAL A 23 -16.25 -42.35 -12.96
C VAL A 23 -15.81 -41.04 -12.30
N GLY A 24 -14.54 -40.99 -11.91
CA GLY A 24 -13.95 -39.80 -11.32
C GLY A 24 -14.05 -38.61 -12.27
N LEU A 25 -14.78 -37.58 -11.85
CA LEU A 25 -14.47 -36.22 -12.28
C LEU A 25 -13.29 -35.76 -11.42
N VAL A 26 -12.08 -35.99 -11.92
CA VAL A 26 -10.96 -35.11 -11.63
C VAL A 26 -11.34 -33.78 -12.28
N GLY A 27 -11.65 -32.78 -11.47
CA GLY A 27 -11.65 -31.40 -11.94
C GLY A 27 -10.26 -31.13 -12.49
N LEU A 28 -10.15 -30.98 -13.81
CA LEU A 28 -8.98 -30.38 -14.41
C LEU A 28 -8.88 -28.98 -13.80
N ALA A 29 -7.98 -28.81 -12.85
CA ALA A 29 -7.35 -27.53 -12.64
C ALA A 29 -6.83 -27.10 -14.02
N ALA A 30 -7.21 -25.91 -14.48
CA ALA A 30 -6.52 -25.28 -15.59
C ALA A 30 -5.06 -25.17 -15.17
N LEU A 31 -4.22 -26.01 -15.78
CA LEU A 31 -2.78 -25.85 -15.70
C LEU A 31 -2.47 -24.46 -16.27
N PRO A 32 -1.50 -23.71 -15.70
CA PRO A 32 -1.06 -22.47 -16.33
C PRO A 32 -0.68 -22.80 -17.76
N ALA A 33 -1.16 -21.99 -18.70
CA ALA A 33 -0.77 -22.11 -20.09
C ALA A 33 0.75 -22.09 -20.14
N SER A 34 1.36 -23.24 -20.40
CA SER A 34 2.78 -23.35 -20.69
C SER A 34 3.08 -22.33 -21.79
N ALA A 35 4.01 -21.41 -21.53
CA ALA A 35 4.50 -20.43 -22.48
C ALA A 35 4.64 -21.11 -23.85
N ALA A 36 3.74 -20.75 -24.78
CA ALA A 36 3.88 -21.18 -26.15
C ALA A 36 5.25 -20.67 -26.61
N THR A 37 6.07 -21.53 -27.21
CA THR A 37 7.24 -21.07 -27.96
C THR A 37 6.78 -19.91 -28.84
N PRO A 38 7.43 -18.73 -28.80
CA PRO A 38 7.04 -17.62 -29.65
C PRO A 38 6.90 -18.16 -31.07
N ASP A 39 5.75 -17.93 -31.69
CA ASP A 39 5.59 -18.21 -33.10
C ASP A 39 6.73 -17.50 -33.85
N ASP A 40 7.21 -18.07 -34.96
CA ASP A 40 8.31 -17.48 -35.72
C ASP A 40 7.94 -16.04 -36.09
N VAL A 41 8.60 -15.06 -35.47
CA VAL A 41 8.30 -13.63 -35.64
C VAL A 41 8.47 -13.16 -37.08
N THR A 42 9.14 -13.96 -37.93
CA THR A 42 9.29 -13.71 -39.37
C THR A 42 8.11 -14.22 -40.21
N GLU A 43 7.24 -15.04 -39.64
CA GLU A 43 6.04 -15.55 -40.29
C GLU A 43 4.85 -14.58 -40.17
N HIS A 44 3.89 -14.72 -41.09
CA HIS A 44 2.69 -13.90 -41.09
C HIS A 44 1.87 -14.13 -39.81
N GLY A 45 1.85 -13.14 -38.93
CA GLY A 45 1.16 -13.20 -37.65
C GLY A 45 2.05 -13.66 -36.48
N GLY A 46 3.29 -14.10 -36.72
CA GLY A 46 4.13 -14.64 -35.64
C GLY A 46 4.57 -13.63 -34.57
N ALA A 47 4.41 -12.33 -34.84
CA ALA A 47 4.67 -11.26 -33.87
C ALA A 47 3.38 -10.69 -33.21
N THR A 48 2.20 -11.30 -33.43
CA THR A 48 0.96 -10.79 -32.83
C THR A 48 0.91 -11.05 -31.33
N ARG A 49 0.59 -10.02 -30.54
CA ARG A 49 0.37 -10.14 -29.10
C ARG A 49 -1.08 -10.44 -28.71
N ASN A 50 -2.02 -10.18 -29.63
CA ASN A 50 -3.44 -10.44 -29.44
C ASN A 50 -3.84 -11.64 -30.29
N ASP A 51 -4.56 -12.60 -29.69
CA ASP A 51 -5.10 -13.79 -30.35
C ASP A 51 -6.53 -13.58 -30.90
N GLY A 52 -7.08 -12.37 -30.75
CA GLY A 52 -8.41 -12.01 -31.22
C GLY A 52 -8.83 -10.56 -30.93
N ASP A 53 -10.13 -10.33 -31.03
CA ASP A 53 -10.76 -9.06 -30.64
C ASP A 53 -10.84 -8.96 -29.10
N MET A 54 -10.29 -7.88 -28.55
CA MET A 54 -10.16 -7.71 -27.09
C MET A 54 -11.37 -7.06 -26.42
N THR A 55 -12.46 -6.81 -27.17
CA THR A 55 -13.61 -6.05 -26.65
C THR A 55 -14.25 -6.73 -25.45
N GLU A 56 -14.41 -8.05 -25.47
CA GLU A 56 -15.08 -8.75 -24.37
C GLU A 56 -14.18 -8.82 -23.12
N MET A 57 -12.89 -9.13 -23.29
CA MET A 57 -11.92 -9.10 -22.19
C MET A 57 -11.89 -7.71 -21.52
N LEU A 58 -11.88 -6.64 -22.31
CA LEU A 58 -11.92 -5.29 -21.77
C LEU A 58 -13.22 -4.99 -21.04
N ARG A 59 -14.39 -5.42 -21.56
CA ARG A 59 -15.66 -5.28 -20.84
C ARG A 59 -15.68 -6.02 -19.51
N GLU A 60 -15.12 -7.23 -19.46
CA GLU A 60 -15.00 -8.03 -18.24
C GLU A 60 -14.05 -7.38 -17.22
N SER A 61 -13.05 -6.63 -17.69
CA SER A 61 -12.10 -5.89 -16.84
C SER A 61 -12.67 -4.58 -16.28
N LEU A 62 -13.83 -4.10 -16.77
CA LEU A 62 -14.51 -2.92 -16.23
C LEU A 62 -15.31 -3.28 -14.98
N VAL A 63 -14.62 -3.36 -13.85
CA VAL A 63 -15.22 -3.62 -12.54
C VAL A 63 -15.47 -2.29 -11.83
N ASP A 64 -16.74 -2.01 -11.54
CA ASP A 64 -17.13 -0.83 -10.75
C ASP A 64 -16.59 -0.97 -9.31
N GLY A 65 -16.26 0.16 -8.68
CA GLY A 65 -15.93 0.21 -7.26
C GLY A 65 -17.14 -0.11 -6.35
N PRO A 66 -16.92 -0.21 -5.02
CA PRO A 66 -15.66 0.04 -4.31
C PRO A 66 -14.70 -1.17 -4.35
N ALA A 67 -13.40 -0.90 -4.17
CA ALA A 67 -12.44 -1.92 -3.76
C ALA A 67 -12.34 -1.93 -2.23
N LYS A 68 -11.93 -3.08 -1.69
CA LYS A 68 -11.54 -3.24 -0.30
C LYS A 68 -10.08 -2.84 -0.08
N ASN A 69 -9.21 -3.11 -1.07
CA ASN A 69 -7.79 -2.86 -0.97
C ASN A 69 -7.27 -2.06 -2.17
N VAL A 70 -6.22 -1.27 -1.96
CA VAL A 70 -5.43 -0.63 -3.02
C VAL A 70 -3.96 -1.01 -2.85
N ILE A 71 -3.33 -1.47 -3.93
CA ILE A 71 -1.90 -1.70 -4.03
C ILE A 71 -1.34 -0.81 -5.16
N LEU A 72 -0.50 0.15 -4.80
CA LEU A 72 0.22 1.00 -5.75
C LEU A 72 1.66 0.50 -5.90
N LEU A 73 2.07 0.16 -7.11
CA LEU A 73 3.44 -0.22 -7.43
C LEU A 73 4.09 0.87 -8.28
N ILE A 74 5.13 1.50 -7.74
CA ILE A 74 5.85 2.62 -8.35
C ILE A 74 7.23 2.13 -8.80
N GLY A 75 7.51 2.21 -10.09
CA GLY A 75 8.88 2.16 -10.59
C GLY A 75 9.42 3.58 -10.71
N ASP A 76 10.28 4.01 -9.78
CA ASP A 76 10.87 5.35 -9.81
C ASP A 76 11.64 5.52 -11.14
N GLY A 77 11.33 6.56 -11.92
CA GLY A 77 11.91 6.80 -13.25
C GLY A 77 11.52 5.78 -14.34
N MET A 78 10.59 4.85 -14.10
CA MET A 78 10.24 3.75 -15.02
C MET A 78 9.27 4.18 -16.14
N GLY A 79 9.73 5.06 -17.04
CA GLY A 79 8.99 5.41 -18.24
C GLY A 79 8.85 4.25 -19.25
N ASP A 80 8.12 4.48 -20.34
CA ASP A 80 7.92 3.46 -21.39
C ASP A 80 9.25 2.99 -22.02
N SER A 81 10.27 3.85 -22.04
CA SER A 81 11.60 3.49 -22.53
C SER A 81 12.24 2.46 -21.60
N GLU A 82 12.21 2.71 -20.30
CA GLU A 82 12.76 1.85 -19.26
C GLU A 82 12.09 0.47 -19.24
N ILE A 83 10.75 0.44 -19.32
CA ILE A 83 10.00 -0.82 -19.46
C ILE A 83 10.45 -1.57 -20.72
N THR A 84 10.64 -0.88 -21.84
CA THR A 84 11.03 -1.51 -23.10
C THR A 84 12.48 -1.97 -23.11
N VAL A 85 13.40 -1.21 -22.50
CA VAL A 85 14.80 -1.60 -22.28
C VAL A 85 14.84 -2.89 -21.47
N ALA A 86 14.10 -2.94 -20.35
CA ALA A 86 14.07 -4.12 -19.49
C ALA A 86 13.44 -5.33 -20.20
N ARG A 87 12.29 -5.16 -20.86
CA ARG A 87 11.60 -6.23 -21.58
C ARG A 87 12.47 -6.80 -22.70
N ASN A 88 13.04 -5.94 -23.54
CA ASN A 88 13.89 -6.37 -24.65
C ASN A 88 15.11 -7.14 -24.16
N TYR A 89 15.69 -6.72 -23.03
CA TYR A 89 16.84 -7.40 -22.46
C TYR A 89 16.45 -8.76 -21.84
N ALA A 90 15.46 -8.79 -20.94
CA ALA A 90 15.16 -9.94 -20.09
C ALA A 90 14.19 -10.95 -20.71
N GLU A 91 13.22 -10.48 -21.49
CA GLU A 91 12.15 -11.31 -22.09
C GLU A 91 12.29 -11.44 -23.62
N GLY A 92 13.18 -10.66 -24.22
CA GLY A 92 13.26 -10.46 -25.67
C GLY A 92 12.19 -9.48 -26.19
N ALA A 93 12.41 -8.94 -27.39
CA ALA A 93 11.55 -7.89 -27.96
C ALA A 93 10.09 -8.35 -28.19
N GLY A 94 9.91 -9.64 -28.49
CA GLY A 94 8.59 -10.29 -28.60
C GLY A 94 8.02 -10.80 -27.27
N GLY A 95 8.83 -10.85 -26.21
CA GLY A 95 8.45 -11.33 -24.88
C GLY A 95 7.49 -10.39 -24.16
N ARG A 96 7.13 -10.76 -22.93
CA ARG A 96 6.17 -10.03 -22.10
C ARG A 96 6.50 -10.21 -20.63
N PHE A 97 6.49 -9.13 -19.88
CA PHE A 97 6.56 -9.18 -18.42
C PHE A 97 5.27 -9.78 -17.83
N ALA A 98 5.41 -10.73 -16.91
CA ALA A 98 4.26 -11.43 -16.35
C ALA A 98 3.46 -10.55 -15.36
N GLY A 99 4.07 -9.52 -14.79
CA GLY A 99 3.41 -8.52 -13.96
C GLY A 99 3.11 -7.22 -14.72
N ILE A 100 4.15 -6.42 -15.01
CA ILE A 100 4.07 -5.06 -15.55
C ILE A 100 3.19 -4.96 -16.81
N ASP A 101 3.30 -5.94 -17.70
CA ASP A 101 2.52 -5.96 -18.95
C ASP A 101 1.15 -6.64 -18.82
N ALA A 102 0.82 -7.27 -17.69
CA ALA A 102 -0.40 -8.07 -17.52
C ALA A 102 -1.65 -7.25 -17.18
N LEU A 103 -1.49 -6.03 -16.66
CA LEU A 103 -2.62 -5.16 -16.30
C LEU A 103 -3.42 -4.75 -17.55
N PRO A 104 -4.75 -5.00 -17.59
CA PRO A 104 -5.53 -4.91 -18.83
C PRO A 104 -5.94 -3.49 -19.23
N LEU A 105 -6.02 -2.56 -18.26
CA LEU A 105 -6.46 -1.18 -18.49
C LEU A 105 -5.25 -0.25 -18.42
N THR A 106 -4.97 0.46 -19.52
CA THR A 106 -3.78 1.30 -19.63
C THR A 106 -4.12 2.72 -20.07
N GLY A 107 -3.35 3.68 -19.58
CA GLY A 107 -3.34 5.05 -20.05
C GLY A 107 -1.95 5.67 -19.93
N SER A 108 -1.91 6.98 -19.96
CA SER A 108 -0.72 7.76 -19.67
C SER A 108 -1.09 8.93 -18.78
N TYR A 109 -0.18 9.35 -17.90
CA TYR A 109 -0.44 10.51 -17.06
C TYR A 109 0.65 11.58 -17.11
N THR A 110 0.28 12.81 -16.75
CA THR A 110 1.21 13.94 -16.70
C THR A 110 1.88 14.08 -15.33
N THR A 111 3.18 14.36 -15.36
CA THR A 111 4.05 14.32 -14.17
C THR A 111 4.69 15.67 -13.85
N TYR A 112 4.23 16.77 -14.45
CA TYR A 112 4.80 18.10 -14.19
C TYR A 112 4.68 18.50 -12.71
N ALA A 113 5.62 19.29 -12.22
CA ALA A 113 5.59 19.93 -10.91
C ALA A 113 5.18 21.40 -11.02
N VAL A 114 5.17 22.15 -9.93
CA VAL A 114 4.95 23.60 -9.94
C VAL A 114 6.13 24.34 -9.33
N ASN A 115 6.34 25.59 -9.73
CA ASN A 115 7.25 26.49 -9.05
C ASN A 115 6.56 27.11 -7.82
N ALA A 116 7.32 27.78 -6.94
CA ALA A 116 6.77 28.43 -5.75
C ALA A 116 5.75 29.55 -6.05
N ASP A 117 5.72 30.08 -7.28
CA ASP A 117 4.72 31.05 -7.74
C ASP A 117 3.48 30.40 -8.38
N GLY A 118 3.39 29.07 -8.35
CA GLY A 118 2.31 28.27 -8.94
C GLY A 118 2.44 28.05 -10.46
N SER A 119 3.47 28.57 -11.12
CA SER A 119 3.71 28.31 -12.54
C SER A 119 4.18 26.86 -12.78
N VAL A 120 3.92 26.31 -13.96
CA VAL A 120 4.31 24.94 -14.32
C VAL A 120 5.83 24.77 -14.35
N ASN A 121 6.32 23.67 -13.77
CA ASN A 121 7.67 23.17 -13.92
C ASN A 121 7.63 21.81 -14.64
N TYR A 122 8.18 21.76 -15.87
CA TYR A 122 8.21 20.53 -16.68
C TYR A 122 9.31 19.54 -16.28
N ALA A 123 10.27 19.94 -15.46
CA ALA A 123 11.35 19.10 -14.96
C ALA A 123 11.03 18.69 -13.51
N SER A 124 10.10 17.75 -13.34
CA SER A 124 9.72 17.24 -12.03
C SER A 124 10.74 16.24 -11.48
N GLU A 125 10.61 15.95 -10.20
CA GLU A 125 11.42 14.97 -9.46
C GLU A 125 10.55 14.25 -8.43
N SER A 126 11.08 13.16 -7.86
CA SER A 126 10.34 12.19 -7.05
C SER A 126 9.55 12.80 -5.87
N ALA A 127 10.01 13.85 -5.20
CA ALA A 127 9.24 14.42 -4.07
C ALA A 127 7.96 15.13 -4.51
N SER A 128 8.04 15.98 -5.53
CA SER A 128 6.90 16.71 -6.06
C SER A 128 5.87 15.79 -6.73
N THR A 129 6.34 14.74 -7.41
CA THR A 129 5.50 13.76 -8.08
C THR A 129 4.84 12.82 -7.07
N ALA A 130 5.60 12.31 -6.09
CA ALA A 130 5.07 11.48 -5.00
C ALA A 130 4.03 12.21 -4.17
N SER A 131 4.27 13.48 -3.84
CA SER A 131 3.27 14.33 -3.19
C SER A 131 1.98 14.44 -4.02
N GLY A 132 2.09 14.46 -5.35
CA GLY A 132 0.97 14.55 -6.27
C GLY A 132 -0.01 13.39 -6.14
N TRP A 133 0.44 12.14 -6.19
CA TRP A 133 -0.45 10.98 -6.01
C TRP A 133 -0.77 10.68 -4.55
N SER A 134 0.09 11.09 -3.61
CA SER A 134 -0.13 10.87 -2.18
C SER A 134 -1.19 11.83 -1.64
N THR A 135 -1.30 13.06 -2.17
CA THR A 135 -2.16 14.11 -1.58
C THR A 135 -3.19 14.71 -2.54
N GLY A 136 -3.10 14.39 -3.84
CA GLY A 136 -3.89 15.03 -4.89
C GLY A 136 -3.47 16.47 -5.18
N THR A 137 -2.35 16.95 -4.61
CA THR A 137 -1.89 18.33 -4.72
C THR A 137 -0.51 18.41 -5.34
N LYS A 138 -0.36 19.18 -6.44
CA LYS A 138 0.95 19.48 -7.03
C LYS A 138 1.76 20.40 -6.12
N THR A 139 3.06 20.17 -6.06
CA THR A 139 3.98 20.99 -5.25
C THR A 139 5.31 21.27 -5.95
N VAL A 140 6.18 21.98 -5.24
CA VAL A 140 7.53 22.37 -5.69
C VAL A 140 8.49 21.21 -5.53
N ASN A 141 9.39 21.04 -6.52
CA ASN A 141 10.47 20.06 -6.45
C ASN A 141 11.18 20.09 -5.10
N GLY A 142 11.37 18.90 -4.52
CA GLY A 142 12.01 18.68 -3.23
C GLY A 142 11.06 18.77 -2.04
N ARG A 143 9.78 19.13 -2.20
CA ARG A 143 8.80 19.15 -1.10
C ARG A 143 8.03 17.84 -1.01
N LEU A 144 7.79 17.38 0.20
CA LEU A 144 6.98 16.20 0.50
C LEU A 144 5.68 16.64 1.16
N SER A 145 4.55 16.32 0.53
CA SER A 145 3.18 16.42 1.05
C SER A 145 2.82 17.73 1.74
N VAL A 146 3.39 18.81 1.22
CA VAL A 146 3.03 20.20 1.50
C VAL A 146 2.74 20.90 0.19
N ASP A 147 1.86 21.88 0.17
CA ASP A 147 1.54 22.64 -1.04
C ASP A 147 2.61 23.72 -1.36
N VAL A 148 2.27 24.62 -2.29
CA VAL A 148 3.14 25.73 -2.70
C VAL A 148 3.40 26.76 -1.58
N ASP A 149 2.51 26.83 -0.58
CA ASP A 149 2.59 27.73 0.56
C ASP A 149 3.21 27.05 1.81
N LEU A 150 3.62 25.77 1.67
CA LEU A 150 4.14 24.90 2.73
C LEU A 150 3.06 24.41 3.72
N ASP A 151 1.78 24.51 3.36
CA ASP A 151 0.72 23.96 4.19
C ASP A 151 0.66 22.43 4.00
N PRO A 152 0.74 21.64 5.10
CA PRO A 152 0.62 20.17 5.04
C PRO A 152 -0.68 19.71 4.39
N GLN A 153 -0.56 18.74 3.47
CA GLN A 153 -1.68 18.09 2.81
C GLN A 153 -1.76 16.63 3.26
N ALA A 154 -2.94 16.19 3.72
CA ALA A 154 -3.15 14.83 4.20
C ALA A 154 -2.84 13.80 3.12
N THR A 155 -2.07 12.77 3.47
CA THR A 155 -1.67 11.72 2.53
C THR A 155 -2.74 10.65 2.39
N LEU A 156 -2.69 9.88 1.31
CA LEU A 156 -3.60 8.76 1.06
C LEU A 156 -3.43 7.69 2.13
N LEU A 157 -2.19 7.43 2.58
CA LEU A 157 -1.90 6.57 3.71
C LEU A 157 -2.57 7.08 5.00
N GLU A 158 -2.43 8.36 5.32
CA GLU A 158 -3.06 8.98 6.50
C GLU A 158 -4.59 8.88 6.45
N ILE A 159 -5.18 9.18 5.29
CA ILE A 159 -6.63 9.12 5.09
C ILE A 159 -7.11 7.67 5.20
N ALA A 160 -6.41 6.69 4.61
CA ALA A 160 -6.76 5.28 4.73
C ALA A 160 -6.74 4.83 6.20
N LYS A 161 -5.68 5.18 6.93
CA LYS A 161 -5.57 4.91 8.37
C LYS A 161 -6.71 5.55 9.17
N ALA A 162 -7.05 6.80 8.90
CA ALA A 162 -8.13 7.51 9.58
C ALA A 162 -9.50 6.85 9.38
N ASN A 163 -9.69 6.20 8.23
CA ASN A 163 -10.89 5.44 7.89
C ASN A 163 -10.88 3.99 8.41
N GLY A 164 -9.86 3.60 9.18
CA GLY A 164 -9.78 2.30 9.85
C GLY A 164 -9.23 1.17 8.97
N LEU A 165 -8.63 1.49 7.82
CA LEU A 165 -7.89 0.54 6.99
C LEU A 165 -6.49 0.33 7.60
N LYS A 166 -5.91 -0.85 7.34
CA LYS A 166 -4.48 -1.04 7.57
C LYS A 166 -3.66 -0.32 6.50
N THR A 167 -2.43 0.06 6.84
CA THR A 167 -1.55 0.78 5.91
C THR A 167 -0.14 0.21 5.85
N GLY A 168 0.41 0.14 4.62
CA GLY A 168 1.75 -0.33 4.35
C GLY A 168 2.54 0.57 3.40
N ASN A 169 3.85 0.65 3.62
CA ASN A 169 4.79 1.38 2.76
C ASN A 169 6.08 0.56 2.61
N VAL A 170 6.36 0.11 1.39
CA VAL A 170 7.47 -0.79 1.05
C VAL A 170 8.33 -0.16 -0.03
N SER A 171 9.65 -0.18 0.13
CA SER A 171 10.58 0.36 -0.86
C SER A 171 11.94 -0.33 -0.82
N THR A 172 12.64 -0.37 -1.96
CA THR A 172 14.06 -0.74 -2.02
C THR A 172 15.00 0.44 -1.71
N ALA A 173 14.51 1.66 -1.55
CA ALA A 173 15.28 2.81 -1.09
C ALA A 173 15.36 2.91 0.43
N GLU A 174 16.10 3.91 0.89
CA GLU A 174 15.94 4.50 2.22
C GLU A 174 14.46 4.89 2.42
N ILE A 175 13.83 4.47 3.52
CA ILE A 175 12.40 4.77 3.73
C ILE A 175 12.11 6.28 3.88
N GLN A 176 13.15 7.08 4.08
CA GLN A 176 13.10 8.53 4.13
C GLN A 176 13.15 9.18 2.75
N ASP A 177 13.52 8.42 1.70
CA ASP A 177 13.56 8.95 0.35
C ASP A 177 12.17 9.36 -0.12
N ALA A 178 12.08 10.16 -1.18
CA ALA A 178 10.88 10.91 -1.49
C ALA A 178 9.62 10.08 -1.71
N THR A 179 9.71 8.97 -2.45
CA THR A 179 8.54 8.16 -2.81
C THR A 179 7.86 7.56 -1.58
N PRO A 180 8.57 6.85 -0.65
CA PRO A 180 7.98 6.44 0.60
C PRO A 180 7.74 7.62 1.55
N GLY A 181 8.64 8.62 1.55
CA GLY A 181 8.59 9.80 2.38
C GLY A 181 7.34 10.66 2.18
N ALA A 182 6.80 10.73 0.96
CA ALA A 182 5.60 11.50 0.65
C ALA A 182 4.34 10.92 1.31
N GLU A 183 4.27 9.62 1.57
CA GLU A 183 3.11 9.02 2.26
C GLU A 183 3.14 9.24 3.78
N ILE A 184 4.29 9.63 4.34
CA ILE A 184 4.56 9.60 5.80
C ILE A 184 5.14 10.89 6.39
N ALA A 185 5.42 11.91 5.59
CA ALA A 185 5.98 13.16 6.07
C ALA A 185 5.52 14.39 5.27
N HIS A 186 5.37 15.51 5.98
CA HIS A 186 5.13 16.84 5.43
C HIS A 186 6.36 17.70 5.70
N ILE A 187 7.13 18.01 4.66
CA ILE A 187 8.39 18.75 4.82
C ILE A 187 8.81 19.50 3.56
N SER A 188 9.43 20.66 3.75
CA SER A 188 9.85 21.59 2.70
C SER A 188 11.02 21.09 1.88
N LYS A 189 11.79 20.10 2.39
CA LYS A 189 12.93 19.49 1.71
C LYS A 189 13.02 17.99 1.98
N ARG A 190 13.03 17.20 0.91
CA ARG A 190 13.18 15.74 0.94
C ARG A 190 14.46 15.27 1.63
N GLY A 191 15.51 16.10 1.69
CA GLY A 191 16.78 15.76 2.37
C GLY A 191 16.73 15.81 3.90
N CYS A 192 15.63 16.23 4.52
CA CYS A 192 15.47 16.33 5.97
C CYS A 192 15.08 14.97 6.60
N PHE A 193 15.93 13.96 6.35
CA PHE A 193 15.71 12.55 6.73
C PHE A 193 15.59 12.36 8.25
N GLY A 194 16.51 12.95 9.00
CA GLY A 194 16.63 12.83 10.45
C GLY A 194 16.75 14.17 11.17
N PRO A 195 16.77 14.16 12.51
CA PRO A 195 16.84 15.36 13.33
C PRO A 195 18.00 16.29 12.95
N VAL A 196 19.19 15.75 12.66
CA VAL A 196 20.38 16.56 12.37
C VAL A 196 20.19 17.42 11.12
N LYS A 197 19.70 16.82 10.04
CA LYS A 197 19.43 17.54 8.79
C LYS A 197 18.24 18.47 8.90
N THR A 198 17.23 18.08 9.66
CA THR A 198 16.03 18.90 9.84
C THR A 198 16.36 20.18 10.61
N THR A 199 17.09 20.10 11.72
CA THR A 199 17.56 21.28 12.47
C THR A 199 18.39 22.21 11.58
N ALA A 200 19.23 21.67 10.69
CA ALA A 200 20.11 22.45 9.84
C ALA A 200 19.39 23.10 8.65
N ASP A 201 18.56 22.33 7.95
CA ASP A 201 18.07 22.67 6.61
C ASP A 201 16.55 22.91 6.55
N CYS A 202 15.79 22.45 7.55
CA CYS A 202 14.33 22.56 7.69
C CYS A 202 13.94 23.10 9.08
N SER A 203 14.63 24.14 9.56
CA SER A 203 14.63 24.52 10.98
C SER A 203 13.29 24.98 11.54
N SER A 204 12.37 25.51 10.72
CA SER A 204 11.01 25.84 11.16
C SER A 204 10.13 24.60 11.38
N GLU A 205 10.52 23.48 10.78
CA GLU A 205 9.77 22.23 10.77
C GLU A 205 10.33 21.23 11.80
N SER A 206 11.46 21.54 12.43
CA SER A 206 12.07 20.70 13.45
C SER A 206 11.27 20.68 14.76
N VAL A 207 11.40 19.58 15.51
CA VAL A 207 10.63 19.36 16.76
C VAL A 207 10.93 20.44 17.80
N GLU A 208 12.19 20.88 17.92
CA GLU A 208 12.63 21.91 18.85
C GLU A 208 12.10 23.31 18.50
N ALA A 209 11.74 23.55 17.23
CA ALA A 209 11.05 24.76 16.78
C ALA A 209 9.52 24.65 16.89
N GLY A 210 9.00 23.50 17.34
CA GLY A 210 7.56 23.22 17.42
C GLY A 210 6.93 22.71 16.12
N GLY A 211 7.74 22.38 15.11
CA GLY A 211 7.31 21.75 13.87
C GLY A 211 7.01 20.26 14.01
N LEU A 212 6.71 19.60 12.88
CA LEU A 212 6.32 18.19 12.84
C LEU A 212 7.51 17.21 13.01
N GLY A 213 8.74 17.70 12.81
CA GLY A 213 9.97 16.93 12.91
C GLY A 213 10.51 16.45 11.56
N SER A 214 11.60 15.70 11.63
CA SER A 214 12.21 15.06 10.46
C SER A 214 11.31 14.00 9.82
N ILE A 215 11.64 13.57 8.60
CA ILE A 215 10.90 12.50 7.90
C ILE A 215 10.83 11.23 8.77
N SER A 216 11.93 10.83 9.41
CA SER A 216 11.96 9.64 10.28
C SER A 216 11.15 9.82 11.58
N GLU A 217 11.12 11.03 12.17
CA GLU A 217 10.27 11.29 13.34
C GLU A 217 8.79 11.28 12.96
N GLN A 218 8.44 11.86 11.79
CA GLN A 218 7.08 11.85 11.25
C GLN A 218 6.63 10.43 10.89
N LEU A 219 7.49 9.59 10.29
CA LEU A 219 7.23 8.15 10.09
C LEU A 219 6.76 7.49 11.38
N LEU A 220 7.53 7.67 12.45
CA LEU A 220 7.23 7.05 13.73
C LEU A 220 5.89 7.54 14.31
N ASN A 221 5.50 8.79 14.00
CA ASN A 221 4.23 9.40 14.39
C ASN A 221 3.04 8.91 13.56
N VAL A 222 3.16 8.95 12.23
CA VAL A 222 2.13 8.46 11.30
C VAL A 222 1.85 6.99 11.58
N ARG A 223 2.87 6.20 11.91
CA ARG A 223 2.75 4.81 12.39
C ARG A 223 1.93 3.92 11.46
N PRO A 224 2.39 3.67 10.22
CA PRO A 224 1.84 2.62 9.38
C PRO A 224 1.94 1.25 10.07
N ASP A 225 1.05 0.33 9.74
CA ASP A 225 1.11 -1.03 10.31
C ASP A 225 2.35 -1.78 9.80
N VAL A 226 2.73 -1.58 8.54
CA VAL A 226 3.89 -2.21 7.91
C VAL A 226 4.77 -1.18 7.19
N THR A 227 6.04 -1.11 7.57
CA THR A 227 7.04 -0.29 6.88
C THR A 227 8.29 -1.11 6.62
N LEU A 228 8.66 -1.31 5.36
CA LEU A 228 9.79 -2.16 4.95
C LEU A 228 10.69 -1.44 3.94
N GLY A 229 12.00 -1.37 4.20
CA GLY A 229 12.96 -0.82 3.25
C GLY A 229 14.38 -0.69 3.80
N GLY A 230 15.15 0.25 3.28
CA GLY A 230 16.49 0.61 3.74
C GLY A 230 16.50 1.83 4.68
N GLY A 231 17.66 2.46 4.84
CA GLY A 231 17.77 3.74 5.57
C GLY A 231 17.92 3.62 7.08
N ALA A 232 18.48 2.51 7.57
CA ALA A 232 18.74 2.30 9.00
C ALA A 232 19.71 3.33 9.59
N ALA A 233 20.59 3.94 8.78
CA ALA A 233 21.60 4.89 9.27
C ALA A 233 20.97 6.11 9.96
N THR A 234 19.87 6.66 9.43
CA THR A 234 19.20 7.82 10.02
C THR A 234 18.56 7.49 11.37
N PHE A 235 18.13 6.25 11.59
CA PHE A 235 17.50 5.86 12.85
C PHE A 235 18.46 5.76 14.03
N GLU A 236 19.78 5.80 13.78
CA GLU A 236 20.81 5.94 14.79
C GLU A 236 20.96 7.40 15.29
N GLU A 237 20.40 8.38 14.59
CA GLU A 237 20.37 9.76 15.08
C GLU A 237 19.50 9.88 16.33
N SER A 238 19.86 10.80 17.23
CA SER A 238 19.09 11.08 18.43
C SER A 238 18.07 12.20 18.22
N ALA A 239 16.86 12.01 18.74
CA ALA A 239 15.87 13.07 18.80
C ALA A 239 16.43 14.24 19.61
N VAL A 240 16.27 15.46 19.09
CA VAL A 240 16.85 16.68 19.67
C VAL A 240 15.91 17.34 20.70
N ALA A 241 14.61 17.05 20.61
CA ALA A 241 13.56 17.58 21.48
C ALA A 241 12.42 16.56 21.63
N GLY A 242 11.34 16.96 22.32
CA GLY A 242 10.18 16.11 22.57
C GLY A 242 10.41 15.04 23.64
N PRO A 243 9.45 14.11 23.83
CA PRO A 243 9.48 13.11 24.91
C PRO A 243 10.67 12.15 24.86
N TRP A 244 11.30 12.00 23.69
CA TRP A 244 12.43 11.09 23.46
C TRP A 244 13.75 11.83 23.26
N ALA A 245 13.84 13.12 23.63
CA ALA A 245 15.07 13.90 23.51
C ALA A 245 16.29 13.16 24.11
N GLY A 246 17.35 13.02 23.32
CA GLY A 246 18.58 12.33 23.68
C GLY A 246 18.56 10.81 23.49
N LYS A 247 17.45 10.21 23.05
CA LYS A 247 17.36 8.81 22.61
C LYS A 247 17.49 8.70 21.10
N THR A 248 18.01 7.59 20.60
CA THR A 248 17.99 7.32 19.15
C THR A 248 16.56 7.13 18.66
N LEU A 249 16.31 7.39 17.38
CA LEU A 249 14.98 7.11 16.79
C LEU A 249 14.64 5.62 16.85
N PHE A 250 15.66 4.77 16.86
CA PHE A 250 15.55 3.35 17.10
C PHE A 250 15.09 3.00 18.53
N GLU A 251 15.62 3.67 19.55
CA GLU A 251 15.13 3.56 20.93
C GLU A 251 13.71 4.11 21.04
N GLN A 252 13.41 5.24 20.38
CA GLN A 252 12.06 5.81 20.29
C GLN A 252 11.07 4.82 19.67
N ALA A 253 11.42 4.17 18.56
CA ALA A 253 10.58 3.16 17.93
C ALA A 253 10.28 2.00 18.88
N SER A 254 11.30 1.47 19.56
CA SER A 254 11.14 0.39 20.55
C SER A 254 10.24 0.83 21.73
N ASP A 255 10.46 2.02 22.28
CA ASP A 255 9.63 2.59 23.36
C ASP A 255 8.17 2.75 22.95
N ARG A 256 7.94 2.98 21.65
CA ARG A 256 6.61 3.13 21.05
C ARG A 256 6.02 1.80 20.55
N GLY A 257 6.63 0.66 20.85
CA GLY A 257 6.06 -0.66 20.55
C GLY A 257 6.26 -1.17 19.12
N TYR A 258 7.15 -0.55 18.33
CA TYR A 258 7.48 -1.09 17.02
C TYR A 258 8.21 -2.44 17.12
N GLN A 259 7.80 -3.38 16.28
CA GLN A 259 8.56 -4.58 15.97
C GLN A 259 9.65 -4.20 14.98
N ARG A 260 10.90 -4.19 15.42
CA ARG A 260 12.05 -3.89 14.57
C ARG A 260 12.68 -5.16 14.05
N VAL A 261 12.89 -5.22 12.74
CA VAL A 261 13.57 -6.34 12.08
C VAL A 261 14.62 -5.81 11.10
N ASP A 262 15.73 -6.53 10.95
CA ASP A 262 16.80 -6.14 10.01
C ASP A 262 17.25 -7.28 9.07
N ASN A 263 16.61 -8.45 9.17
CA ASN A 263 16.96 -9.61 8.38
C ASN A 263 15.75 -10.49 8.02
N ALA A 264 15.95 -11.39 7.04
CA ALA A 264 14.90 -12.26 6.52
C ALA A 264 14.30 -13.21 7.59
N ALA A 265 15.11 -13.71 8.51
CA ALA A 265 14.63 -14.66 9.52
C ALA A 265 13.71 -13.97 10.54
N GLU A 266 14.06 -12.75 10.94
CA GLU A 266 13.22 -11.93 11.81
C GLU A 266 11.94 -11.49 11.10
N LEU A 267 12.03 -11.02 9.85
CA LEU A 267 10.86 -10.66 9.05
C LEU A 267 9.88 -11.84 8.91
N ALA A 268 10.39 -13.04 8.62
CA ALA A 268 9.59 -14.25 8.52
C ALA A 268 8.93 -14.66 9.85
N ALA A 269 9.49 -14.27 10.99
CA ALA A 269 8.94 -14.58 12.31
C ALA A 269 7.78 -13.65 12.72
N VAL A 270 7.60 -12.51 12.04
CA VAL A 270 6.49 -11.60 12.31
C VAL A 270 5.19 -12.22 11.80
N THR A 271 4.19 -12.35 12.66
CA THR A 271 2.90 -12.98 12.33
C THR A 271 1.71 -12.02 12.40
N THR A 272 1.91 -10.85 13.01
CA THR A 272 0.91 -9.80 13.15
C THR A 272 1.60 -8.44 13.08
N ALA A 273 1.00 -7.50 12.37
CA ALA A 273 1.38 -6.10 12.40
C ALA A 273 0.11 -5.25 12.44
N ASP A 274 0.02 -4.36 13.43
CA ASP A 274 -1.11 -3.47 13.63
C ASP A 274 -0.70 -2.20 14.42
N ALA A 275 -1.65 -1.31 14.72
CA ALA A 275 -1.39 -0.10 15.48
C ALA A 275 -0.73 -0.32 16.86
N ASP A 276 -0.90 -1.47 17.53
CA ASP A 276 -0.21 -1.74 18.81
C ASP A 276 1.22 -2.21 18.58
N GLN A 277 1.43 -3.05 17.57
CA GLN A 277 2.72 -3.64 17.23
C GLN A 277 3.06 -3.41 15.75
N PRO A 278 3.30 -2.16 15.33
CA PRO A 278 3.62 -1.86 13.93
C PRO A 278 5.00 -2.42 13.58
N LEU A 279 5.17 -2.87 12.34
CA LEU A 279 6.42 -3.42 11.84
C LEU A 279 7.29 -2.32 11.21
N LEU A 280 8.55 -2.23 11.64
CA LEU A 280 9.59 -1.43 11.01
C LEU A 280 10.77 -2.33 10.62
N GLY A 281 10.82 -2.73 9.35
CA GLY A 281 11.89 -3.54 8.78
C GLY A 281 12.88 -2.71 8.00
N LEU A 282 14.11 -2.54 8.51
CA LEU A 282 15.17 -1.76 7.85
C LEU A 282 16.38 -2.66 7.57
N PHE A 283 16.59 -3.03 6.31
CA PHE A 283 17.50 -4.13 5.93
C PHE A 283 18.88 -3.67 5.42
N SER A 284 19.09 -2.37 5.29
CA SER A 284 20.37 -1.76 4.88
C SER A 284 20.55 -0.39 5.51
N LEU A 285 21.81 0.06 5.60
CA LEU A 285 22.13 1.39 6.13
C LEU A 285 21.56 2.52 5.25
N GLY A 286 21.67 2.37 3.93
CA GLY A 286 21.09 3.27 2.93
C GLY A 286 20.11 2.51 2.04
N ASN A 287 20.11 2.79 0.73
CA ASN A 287 19.35 2.03 -0.27
C ASN A 287 19.78 0.55 -0.34
N PHE A 288 18.92 -0.29 -0.88
CA PHE A 288 19.26 -1.68 -1.18
C PHE A 288 20.32 -1.73 -2.29
N PRO A 289 21.30 -2.63 -2.20
CA PRO A 289 22.15 -2.96 -3.34
C PRO A 289 21.30 -3.55 -4.47
N THR A 290 21.62 -3.19 -5.72
CA THR A 290 20.85 -3.62 -6.89
C THR A 290 20.86 -5.13 -7.10
N ARG A 291 19.85 -5.63 -7.80
CA ARG A 291 19.70 -7.00 -8.26
C ARG A 291 20.83 -7.42 -9.17
N TRP A 292 21.10 -6.64 -10.21
CA TRP A 292 22.11 -6.95 -11.22
C TRP A 292 23.21 -5.92 -11.27
N VAL A 293 24.36 -6.35 -11.80
CA VAL A 293 25.53 -5.53 -12.14
C VAL A 293 25.93 -5.80 -13.59
N GLY A 294 26.68 -4.86 -14.15
CA GLY A 294 27.18 -4.93 -15.52
C GLY A 294 28.29 -3.92 -15.76
N PRO A 295 28.72 -3.74 -17.02
CA PRO A 295 29.74 -2.75 -17.34
C PRO A 295 29.20 -1.34 -17.16
N ASP A 296 30.11 -0.41 -16.86
CA ASP A 296 29.81 1.02 -16.95
C ASP A 296 29.47 1.41 -18.39
N ALA A 297 28.61 2.41 -18.56
CA ALA A 297 28.41 3.03 -19.87
C ALA A 297 29.71 3.62 -20.40
N THR A 298 29.95 3.44 -21.69
CA THR A 298 31.13 3.94 -22.39
C THR A 298 30.86 5.32 -22.98
N ASP A 299 31.72 6.30 -22.68
CA ASP A 299 31.68 7.62 -23.29
C ASP A 299 32.22 7.59 -24.74
N ILE A 300 31.39 7.96 -25.70
CA ILE A 300 31.70 8.00 -27.14
C ILE A 300 31.36 9.39 -27.70
N PRO A 301 32.23 10.40 -27.52
CA PRO A 301 31.90 11.80 -27.85
C PRO A 301 31.62 12.07 -29.34
N ASP A 302 32.18 11.26 -30.24
CA ASP A 302 32.03 11.40 -31.69
C ASP A 302 31.00 10.44 -32.30
N ALA A 303 30.23 9.74 -31.47
CA ALA A 303 29.19 8.79 -31.89
C ALA A 303 29.69 7.65 -32.81
N ASP A 304 31.00 7.37 -32.82
CA ASP A 304 31.57 6.30 -33.63
C ASP A 304 31.26 4.93 -33.01
N SER A 305 30.27 4.24 -33.57
CA SER A 305 29.82 2.92 -33.10
C SER A 305 30.89 1.83 -33.17
N THR A 306 31.98 2.03 -33.93
CA THR A 306 33.11 1.08 -33.94
C THR A 306 33.88 1.06 -32.62
N LYS A 307 33.62 2.03 -31.74
CA LYS A 307 34.21 2.14 -30.39
C LYS A 307 33.36 1.51 -29.29
N LEU A 308 32.16 1.02 -29.61
CA LEU A 308 31.37 0.26 -28.64
C LEU A 308 32.12 -1.03 -28.26
N PRO A 309 32.15 -1.39 -26.97
CA PRO A 309 32.63 -2.71 -26.56
C PRO A 309 31.75 -3.81 -27.18
N ALA A 310 32.24 -5.06 -27.09
CA ALA A 310 31.39 -6.20 -27.43
C ALA A 310 30.13 -6.22 -26.54
N PRO A 311 28.97 -6.65 -27.05
CA PRO A 311 27.77 -6.78 -26.23
C PRO A 311 28.02 -7.72 -25.06
N VAL A 312 27.54 -7.37 -23.87
CA VAL A 312 27.67 -8.21 -22.67
C VAL A 312 26.33 -8.47 -22.01
N ALA A 313 26.23 -9.60 -21.32
CA ALA A 313 25.12 -9.90 -20.45
C ALA A 313 25.39 -9.33 -19.04
N CYS A 314 24.35 -8.80 -18.42
CA CYS A 314 24.27 -8.50 -17.00
C CYS A 314 24.42 -9.77 -16.15
N THR A 315 24.85 -9.60 -14.91
CA THR A 315 25.02 -10.70 -13.95
C THR A 315 24.41 -10.35 -12.60
N GLU A 316 24.05 -11.36 -11.82
CA GLU A 316 23.65 -11.19 -10.42
C GLU A 316 24.68 -10.36 -9.65
N ASN A 317 24.19 -9.44 -8.82
CA ASN A 317 25.04 -8.64 -7.96
C ASN A 317 25.53 -9.48 -6.76
N PRO A 318 26.84 -9.75 -6.64
CA PRO A 318 27.38 -10.48 -5.49
C PRO A 318 27.26 -9.70 -4.17
N GLU A 319 27.04 -8.38 -4.24
CA GLU A 319 26.82 -7.49 -3.11
C GLU A 319 25.33 -7.27 -2.82
N ARG A 320 24.42 -8.01 -3.49
CA ARG A 320 22.99 -8.01 -3.14
C ARG A 320 22.82 -8.36 -1.66
N LEU A 321 21.72 -7.90 -1.05
CA LEU A 321 21.40 -8.14 0.35
C LEU A 321 21.71 -9.58 0.78
N GLU A 322 22.59 -9.75 1.77
CA GLU A 322 22.94 -11.07 2.33
C GLU A 322 21.71 -11.83 2.84
N THR A 323 20.64 -11.09 3.17
CA THR A 323 19.35 -11.62 3.60
C THR A 323 18.63 -12.41 2.50
N GLY A 324 18.95 -12.17 1.22
CA GLY A 324 18.28 -12.75 0.07
C GLY A 324 16.89 -12.19 -0.22
N LEU A 325 16.46 -11.13 0.48
CA LEU A 325 15.14 -10.51 0.29
C LEU A 325 15.07 -9.76 -1.05
N SER A 326 14.01 -10.03 -1.80
CA SER A 326 13.59 -9.31 -3.00
C SER A 326 12.42 -8.35 -2.70
N LEU A 327 12.13 -7.41 -3.60
CA LEU A 327 10.92 -6.58 -3.49
C LEU A 327 9.64 -7.44 -3.48
N ALA A 328 9.64 -8.57 -4.20
CA ALA A 328 8.53 -9.53 -4.18
C ALA A 328 8.33 -10.16 -2.80
N ASP A 329 9.41 -10.56 -2.11
CA ASP A 329 9.33 -11.10 -0.74
C ASP A 329 8.77 -10.07 0.25
N LEU A 330 9.19 -8.80 0.12
CA LEU A 330 8.67 -7.72 0.96
C LEU A 330 7.20 -7.43 0.67
N THR A 331 6.80 -7.48 -0.61
CA THR A 331 5.42 -7.28 -1.05
C THR A 331 4.51 -8.38 -0.53
N ASP A 332 4.90 -9.65 -0.70
CA ASP A 332 4.15 -10.80 -0.18
C ASP A 332 3.99 -10.69 1.33
N LYS A 333 5.07 -10.38 2.05
CA LYS A 333 4.99 -10.25 3.50
C LYS A 333 4.12 -9.09 3.95
N ALA A 334 4.18 -7.96 3.26
CA ALA A 334 3.31 -6.83 3.57
C ALA A 334 1.83 -7.19 3.36
N ILE A 335 1.50 -7.83 2.24
CA ILE A 335 0.13 -8.28 1.94
C ILE A 335 -0.37 -9.27 3.00
N ASP A 336 0.44 -10.27 3.38
CA ASP A 336 0.11 -11.26 4.43
C ASP A 336 -0.26 -10.59 5.77
N LEU A 337 0.50 -9.55 6.16
CA LEU A 337 0.27 -8.84 7.42
C LEU A 337 -0.90 -7.84 7.35
N LEU A 338 -1.16 -7.27 6.17
CA LEU A 338 -2.17 -6.23 5.95
C LEU A 338 -3.56 -6.81 5.61
N ASP A 339 -3.66 -8.01 5.03
CA ASP A 339 -4.94 -8.65 4.70
C ASP A 339 -5.83 -8.80 5.94
N ASN A 340 -7.03 -8.22 5.88
CA ASN A 340 -7.98 -8.17 6.99
C ASN A 340 -9.40 -7.88 6.48
N ASP A 341 -10.40 -7.84 7.36
CA ASP A 341 -11.80 -7.65 6.97
C ASP A 341 -12.17 -6.20 6.57
N ASN A 342 -11.46 -5.19 7.05
CA ASN A 342 -11.71 -3.77 6.75
C ASN A 342 -10.95 -3.27 5.52
N GLY A 343 -9.94 -4.01 5.07
CA GLY A 343 -9.12 -3.67 3.91
C GLY A 343 -7.84 -2.91 4.24
N PHE A 344 -7.06 -2.58 3.21
CA PHE A 344 -5.77 -1.91 3.35
C PHE A 344 -5.37 -1.03 2.16
N PHE A 345 -4.46 -0.11 2.43
CA PHE A 345 -3.68 0.61 1.43
C PHE A 345 -2.20 0.20 1.52
N LEU A 346 -1.57 -0.09 0.37
CA LEU A 346 -0.16 -0.47 0.29
C LEU A 346 0.51 0.27 -0.88
N GLN A 347 1.61 0.95 -0.59
CA GLN A 347 2.56 1.42 -1.61
C GLN A 347 3.79 0.50 -1.64
N VAL A 348 4.24 0.14 -2.84
CA VAL A 348 5.44 -0.65 -3.12
C VAL A 348 6.29 0.09 -4.15
N GLU A 349 7.58 0.28 -3.87
CA GLU A 349 8.49 1.00 -4.77
C GLU A 349 9.71 0.16 -5.19
N GLY A 350 9.91 0.06 -6.51
CA GLY A 350 11.18 -0.31 -7.13
C GLY A 350 12.03 0.93 -7.38
N ALA A 351 12.79 1.36 -6.37
CA ALA A 351 13.35 2.71 -6.31
C ALA A 351 14.64 2.89 -7.13
N SER A 352 15.45 1.85 -7.25
CA SER A 352 16.76 1.94 -7.90
C SER A 352 16.69 1.84 -9.43
N ILE A 353 15.49 1.79 -10.04
CA ILE A 353 15.34 1.96 -11.49
C ILE A 353 15.88 3.35 -11.89
N ASP A 354 15.33 4.41 -11.29
CA ASP A 354 15.79 5.80 -11.42
C ASP A 354 17.27 5.96 -11.04
N LYS A 355 17.65 5.48 -9.85
CA LYS A 355 19.03 5.67 -9.33
C LYS A 355 20.09 5.10 -10.27
N GLN A 356 19.79 3.97 -10.91
CA GLN A 356 20.71 3.35 -11.87
C GLN A 356 20.65 4.03 -13.25
N ASP A 357 19.52 4.63 -13.63
CA ASP A 357 19.44 5.46 -14.82
C ASP A 357 20.24 6.76 -14.66
N HIS A 358 20.17 7.44 -13.49
CA HIS A 358 21.08 8.54 -13.11
C HIS A 358 22.55 8.17 -13.29
N ALA A 359 22.91 6.95 -12.88
CA ALA A 359 24.27 6.42 -12.97
C ALA A 359 24.67 5.93 -14.37
N ALA A 360 23.78 6.00 -15.37
CA ALA A 360 23.95 5.40 -16.69
C ALA A 360 24.32 3.90 -16.61
N ASN A 361 23.74 3.18 -15.65
CA ASN A 361 24.01 1.78 -15.39
C ASN A 361 22.82 0.90 -15.84
N ALA A 362 22.84 0.53 -17.11
CA ALA A 362 21.75 -0.23 -17.73
C ALA A 362 21.48 -1.58 -17.04
N CYS A 363 22.51 -2.30 -16.61
CA CYS A 363 22.29 -3.61 -15.98
C CYS A 363 21.65 -3.50 -14.60
N GLY A 364 22.06 -2.51 -13.79
CA GLY A 364 21.38 -2.23 -12.54
C GLY A 364 19.92 -1.84 -12.79
N GLN A 365 19.69 -0.88 -13.67
CA GLN A 365 18.36 -0.38 -14.03
C GLN A 365 17.40 -1.49 -14.50
N ILE A 366 17.86 -2.34 -15.41
CA ILE A 366 17.08 -3.48 -15.91
C ILE A 366 16.79 -4.47 -14.78
N GLY A 367 17.80 -4.82 -13.97
CA GLY A 367 17.63 -5.74 -12.85
C GLY A 367 16.58 -5.26 -11.85
N GLU A 368 16.56 -3.95 -11.54
CA GLU A 368 15.54 -3.37 -10.66
C GLU A 368 14.14 -3.36 -11.27
N THR A 369 14.04 -3.19 -12.60
CA THR A 369 12.76 -3.29 -13.31
C THR A 369 12.21 -4.71 -13.29
N VAL A 370 13.09 -5.72 -13.42
CA VAL A 370 12.74 -7.14 -13.25
C VAL A 370 12.31 -7.43 -11.80
N ASP A 371 12.98 -6.84 -10.80
CA ASP A 371 12.60 -6.97 -9.39
C ASP A 371 11.20 -6.42 -9.11
N LEU A 372 10.85 -5.28 -9.72
CA LEU A 372 9.51 -4.71 -9.64
C LEU A 372 8.48 -5.58 -10.35
N ASP A 373 8.80 -6.18 -11.50
CA ASP A 373 7.87 -7.08 -12.19
C ASP A 373 7.44 -8.25 -11.31
N GLU A 374 8.38 -8.87 -10.59
CA GLU A 374 8.08 -9.96 -9.67
C GLU A 374 7.17 -9.50 -8.51
N ALA A 375 7.36 -8.28 -7.99
CA ALA A 375 6.46 -7.70 -6.99
C ALA A 375 5.05 -7.42 -7.56
N VAL A 376 4.96 -6.98 -8.82
CA VAL A 376 3.67 -6.81 -9.51
C VAL A 376 2.95 -8.15 -9.67
N GLN A 377 3.67 -9.23 -9.98
CA GLN A 377 3.09 -10.58 -10.05
C GLN A 377 2.45 -10.99 -8.72
N VAL A 378 3.13 -10.76 -7.59
CA VAL A 378 2.59 -11.03 -6.25
C VAL A 378 1.30 -10.24 -6.00
N ALA A 379 1.30 -8.94 -6.32
CA ALA A 379 0.12 -8.09 -6.14
C ALA A 379 -1.06 -8.52 -7.01
N LEU A 380 -0.81 -8.92 -8.27
CA LEU A 380 -1.85 -9.41 -9.18
C LEU A 380 -2.40 -10.76 -8.74
N GLU A 381 -1.56 -11.71 -8.32
CA GLU A 381 -2.00 -13.01 -7.81
C GLU A 381 -2.94 -12.84 -6.60
N TYR A 382 -2.59 -11.94 -5.68
CA TYR A 382 -3.46 -11.57 -4.56
C TYR A 382 -4.78 -10.96 -5.04
N ALA A 383 -4.73 -9.98 -5.95
CA ALA A 383 -5.91 -9.28 -6.42
C ALA A 383 -6.87 -10.17 -7.23
N GLU A 384 -6.34 -11.08 -8.05
CA GLU A 384 -7.11 -12.11 -8.76
C GLU A 384 -7.79 -13.08 -7.79
N THR A 385 -7.08 -13.48 -6.73
CA THR A 385 -7.62 -14.40 -5.73
C THR A 385 -8.74 -13.77 -4.90
N LYS A 386 -8.60 -12.48 -4.55
CA LYS A 386 -9.56 -11.78 -3.68
C LYS A 386 -10.73 -11.16 -4.45
N GLY A 387 -10.48 -10.64 -5.65
CA GLY A 387 -11.49 -10.01 -6.51
C GLY A 387 -11.97 -8.64 -6.05
N ASP A 388 -11.44 -8.09 -4.96
CA ASP A 388 -11.83 -6.81 -4.36
C ASP A 388 -10.63 -5.85 -4.14
N THR A 389 -9.58 -6.01 -4.93
CA THR A 389 -8.34 -5.21 -4.83
C THR A 389 -8.08 -4.43 -6.13
N LEU A 390 -7.86 -3.13 -6.01
CA LEU A 390 -7.30 -2.30 -7.09
C LEU A 390 -5.77 -2.43 -7.06
N VAL A 391 -5.18 -2.83 -8.17
CA VAL A 391 -3.72 -2.80 -8.39
C VAL A 391 -3.41 -1.76 -9.46
N VAL A 392 -2.48 -0.86 -9.19
CA VAL A 392 -1.99 0.14 -10.15
C VAL A 392 -0.47 0.04 -10.25
N VAL A 393 0.05 0.06 -11.48
CA VAL A 393 1.48 0.12 -11.78
C VAL A 393 1.77 1.36 -12.60
N THR A 394 2.71 2.19 -12.16
CA THR A 394 3.11 3.43 -12.84
C THR A 394 4.54 3.83 -12.46
N ALA A 395 5.00 4.96 -13.01
CA ALA A 395 6.22 5.63 -12.63
C ALA A 395 5.94 7.06 -12.17
N ASP A 396 6.81 7.64 -11.37
CA ASP A 396 6.67 9.00 -10.86
C ASP A 396 6.99 10.06 -11.94
N HIS A 397 7.99 9.80 -12.79
CA HIS A 397 8.36 10.54 -14.00
C HIS A 397 9.09 9.65 -15.03
N ALA A 398 9.34 10.19 -16.22
CA ALA A 398 10.18 9.51 -17.23
C ALA A 398 11.67 9.77 -16.97
N HIS A 399 12.54 8.96 -17.57
CA HIS A 399 14.00 9.13 -17.47
C HIS A 399 14.67 9.21 -18.86
N THR A 400 16.00 9.16 -18.88
CA THR A 400 16.84 9.50 -20.04
C THR A 400 17.20 8.30 -20.92
N SER A 401 17.07 7.06 -20.43
CA SER A 401 17.59 5.89 -21.13
C SER A 401 16.89 5.74 -22.49
N GLN A 402 17.66 5.51 -23.55
CA GLN A 402 17.13 5.39 -24.91
C GLN A 402 17.68 4.17 -25.61
N ILE A 403 16.80 3.41 -26.27
CA ILE A 403 17.20 2.35 -27.19
C ILE A 403 17.57 2.98 -28.54
N VAL A 404 18.81 2.80 -28.97
CA VAL A 404 19.34 3.42 -30.19
C VAL A 404 19.93 2.39 -31.17
N GLY A 405 19.87 2.70 -32.47
CA GLY A 405 20.42 1.82 -33.52
C GLY A 405 21.93 1.96 -33.76
N SER A 406 22.54 2.98 -33.17
CA SER A 406 23.97 3.28 -33.25
C SER A 406 24.38 4.08 -32.02
N ALA A 407 25.67 4.07 -31.66
CA ALA A 407 26.18 4.94 -30.61
C ALA A 407 25.80 6.40 -30.87
N ILE A 408 25.51 7.14 -29.80
CA ILE A 408 25.28 8.59 -29.81
C ILE A 408 26.44 9.30 -29.08
N PRO A 409 26.59 10.63 -29.22
CA PRO A 409 27.51 11.39 -28.38
C PRO A 409 27.17 11.21 -26.90
N GLY A 410 28.15 10.81 -26.09
CA GLY A 410 27.98 10.61 -24.65
C GLY A 410 28.00 9.14 -24.25
N LEU A 411 27.22 8.78 -23.23
CA LEU A 411 27.29 7.48 -22.57
C LEU A 411 26.42 6.45 -23.30
N ASN A 412 27.00 5.28 -23.60
CA ASN A 412 26.35 4.18 -24.30
C ASN A 412 26.72 2.84 -23.65
N THR A 413 25.76 1.94 -23.49
CA THR A 413 25.95 0.57 -23.02
C THR A 413 25.51 -0.41 -24.09
N HIS A 414 26.36 -1.39 -24.40
CA HIS A 414 26.10 -2.41 -25.41
C HIS A 414 25.81 -3.74 -24.72
N LEU A 415 24.56 -4.19 -24.82
CA LEU A 415 24.04 -5.34 -24.10
C LEU A 415 23.73 -6.50 -25.03
N LEU A 416 23.94 -7.72 -24.56
CA LEU A 416 23.46 -8.93 -25.20
C LEU A 416 22.11 -9.32 -24.57
N THR A 417 21.04 -9.24 -25.35
CA THR A 417 19.66 -9.57 -24.91
C THR A 417 19.42 -11.08 -24.82
N GLU A 418 18.30 -11.48 -24.21
CA GLU A 418 17.87 -12.88 -24.06
C GLU A 418 17.82 -13.63 -25.41
N GLU A 419 17.41 -12.97 -26.50
CA GLU A 419 17.37 -13.55 -27.84
C GLU A 419 18.75 -13.60 -28.55
N GLY A 420 19.82 -13.24 -27.85
CA GLY A 420 21.19 -13.21 -28.37
C GLY A 420 21.47 -12.06 -29.34
N ALA A 421 20.57 -11.08 -29.43
CA ALA A 421 20.75 -9.89 -30.24
C ALA A 421 21.39 -8.74 -29.43
N PRO A 422 22.25 -7.92 -30.05
CA PRO A 422 22.77 -6.73 -29.40
C PRO A 422 21.71 -5.63 -29.27
N MET A 423 21.68 -4.95 -28.13
CA MET A 423 20.91 -3.73 -27.89
C MET A 423 21.83 -2.64 -27.35
N ILE A 424 21.67 -1.41 -27.84
CA ILE A 424 22.41 -0.24 -27.33
C ILE A 424 21.44 0.60 -26.51
N VAL A 425 21.80 0.83 -25.25
CA VAL A 425 21.12 1.77 -24.35
C VAL A 425 21.99 3.01 -24.20
N ALA A 426 21.44 4.17 -24.48
CA ALA A 426 22.18 5.43 -24.47
C ALA A 426 21.62 6.42 -23.45
N TYR A 427 22.51 7.27 -22.92
CA TYR A 427 22.22 8.26 -21.90
C TYR A 427 22.84 9.60 -22.33
N GLY A 428 21.99 10.61 -22.55
CA GLY A 428 22.39 11.84 -23.26
C GLY A 428 22.11 13.16 -22.52
N THR A 429 21.61 13.10 -21.29
CA THR A 429 21.21 14.30 -20.52
C THR A 429 22.34 14.93 -19.71
N SER A 430 23.44 14.21 -19.50
CA SER A 430 24.59 14.67 -18.73
C SER A 430 25.89 14.07 -19.28
N ALA A 431 26.98 14.81 -19.11
CA ALA A 431 28.31 14.35 -19.53
C ALA A 431 28.80 13.19 -18.64
N ALA A 432 29.79 12.44 -19.12
CA ALA A 432 30.44 11.39 -18.34
C ALA A 432 30.94 11.92 -16.98
N GLY A 433 30.61 11.20 -15.91
CA GLY A 433 30.89 11.59 -14.52
C GLY A 433 29.85 12.54 -13.88
N GLY A 434 28.85 12.99 -14.63
CA GLY A 434 27.66 13.66 -14.10
C GLY A 434 26.50 12.68 -13.84
N SER A 435 25.46 13.17 -13.16
CA SER A 435 24.19 12.46 -13.02
C SER A 435 23.35 12.69 -14.26
N GLN A 436 22.84 11.63 -14.88
CA GLN A 436 21.79 11.76 -15.89
C GLN A 436 20.55 12.40 -15.27
N GLN A 437 19.59 12.85 -16.07
CA GLN A 437 18.47 13.66 -15.58
C GLN A 437 17.14 13.04 -15.97
N HIS A 438 16.13 13.26 -15.13
CA HIS A 438 14.75 12.96 -15.45
C HIS A 438 14.30 13.67 -16.72
N THR A 439 13.23 13.18 -17.34
CA THR A 439 12.61 13.81 -18.50
C THR A 439 11.11 14.05 -18.25
N GLY A 440 10.58 15.15 -18.78
CA GLY A 440 9.18 15.57 -18.56
C GLY A 440 8.16 14.87 -19.46
N ALA A 441 8.49 13.71 -20.03
CA ALA A 441 7.54 12.95 -20.83
C ALA A 441 6.43 12.37 -19.93
N GLN A 442 5.22 12.27 -20.46
CA GLN A 442 4.17 11.46 -19.83
C GLN A 442 4.66 10.01 -19.70
N VAL A 443 4.18 9.30 -18.69
CA VAL A 443 4.51 7.89 -18.46
C VAL A 443 3.26 7.03 -18.45
N ARG A 444 3.44 5.74 -18.75
CA ARG A 444 2.39 4.72 -18.64
C ARG A 444 1.87 4.58 -17.21
N ILE A 445 0.55 4.51 -17.11
CA ILE A 445 -0.17 4.03 -15.93
C ILE A 445 -1.05 2.85 -16.34
N ALA A 446 -1.07 1.78 -15.55
CA ALA A 446 -1.88 0.60 -15.81
C ALA A 446 -2.60 0.13 -14.55
N GLY A 447 -3.81 -0.43 -14.71
CA GLY A 447 -4.69 -0.79 -13.61
C GLY A 447 -5.38 -2.14 -13.81
N TYR A 448 -5.65 -2.82 -12.70
CA TYR A 448 -6.41 -4.06 -12.58
C TYR A 448 -7.38 -3.98 -11.39
N GLY A 449 -8.58 -4.57 -11.52
CA GLY A 449 -9.56 -4.67 -10.44
C GLY A 449 -10.56 -3.51 -10.36
N PRO A 450 -11.35 -3.41 -9.27
CA PRO A 450 -12.38 -2.39 -9.12
C PRO A 450 -11.82 -0.97 -9.23
N GLY A 451 -12.47 -0.11 -10.00
CA GLY A 451 -12.05 1.29 -10.17
C GLY A 451 -10.88 1.53 -11.13
N ALA A 452 -10.28 0.47 -11.69
CA ALA A 452 -9.13 0.57 -12.60
C ALA A 452 -9.43 1.33 -13.91
N ALA A 453 -10.71 1.48 -14.30
CA ALA A 453 -11.09 2.25 -15.49
C ALA A 453 -10.65 3.73 -15.44
N ASN A 454 -10.42 4.28 -14.24
CA ASN A 454 -10.02 5.68 -14.06
C ASN A 454 -8.58 5.96 -14.51
N VAL A 455 -7.77 4.94 -14.80
CA VAL A 455 -6.41 5.13 -15.35
C VAL A 455 -6.38 5.25 -16.87
N VAL A 456 -7.50 4.97 -17.56
CA VAL A 456 -7.57 4.89 -19.01
C VAL A 456 -7.56 6.28 -19.65
N GLY A 457 -6.79 6.44 -20.73
CA GLY A 457 -6.70 7.69 -21.47
C GLY A 457 -5.55 8.56 -20.97
N LEU A 458 -5.77 9.88 -20.96
CA LEU A 458 -4.82 10.85 -20.43
C LEU A 458 -5.35 11.41 -19.11
N THR A 459 -4.60 11.20 -18.03
CA THR A 459 -4.89 11.73 -16.70
C THR A 459 -3.73 12.60 -16.20
N ASP A 460 -3.89 13.25 -15.06
CA ASP A 460 -2.76 13.80 -14.30
C ASP A 460 -2.39 12.86 -13.15
N GLN A 461 -1.14 12.90 -12.72
CA GLN A 461 -0.68 12.14 -11.55
C GLN A 461 -1.51 12.39 -10.29
N THR A 462 -2.08 13.58 -10.11
CA THR A 462 -3.01 13.86 -9.00
C THR A 462 -4.32 13.08 -9.08
N ASP A 463 -4.76 12.63 -10.26
CA ASP A 463 -5.97 11.80 -10.40
C ASP A 463 -5.78 10.42 -9.74
N LEU A 464 -4.54 9.95 -9.56
CA LEU A 464 -4.27 8.67 -8.88
C LEU A 464 -4.65 8.72 -7.39
N PHE A 465 -4.47 9.87 -6.73
CA PHE A 465 -4.96 10.11 -5.38
C PHE A 465 -6.48 9.89 -5.31
N PHE A 466 -7.22 10.61 -6.15
CA PHE A 466 -8.68 10.55 -6.15
C PHE A 466 -9.20 9.20 -6.61
N THR A 467 -8.55 8.56 -7.58
CA THR A 467 -8.87 7.20 -8.02
C THR A 467 -8.79 6.23 -6.85
N SER A 468 -7.70 6.28 -6.10
CA SER A 468 -7.49 5.38 -4.96
C SER A 468 -8.46 5.68 -3.81
N ALA A 469 -8.57 6.94 -3.40
CA ALA A 469 -9.44 7.35 -2.29
C ALA A 469 -10.93 7.06 -2.57
N ASN A 470 -11.40 7.36 -3.79
CA ASN A 470 -12.79 7.10 -4.17
C ASN A 470 -13.08 5.61 -4.30
N THR A 471 -12.13 4.84 -4.82
CA THR A 471 -12.28 3.39 -4.97
C THR A 471 -12.35 2.69 -3.62
N LEU A 472 -11.54 3.13 -2.65
CA LEU A 472 -11.60 2.66 -1.25
C LEU A 472 -12.82 3.23 -0.48
N GLY A 473 -13.55 4.19 -1.04
CA GLY A 473 -14.68 4.84 -0.37
C GLY A 473 -14.28 5.66 0.85
N LEU A 474 -13.07 6.27 0.85
CA LEU A 474 -12.53 6.99 1.99
C LEU A 474 -13.25 8.32 2.22
N ASN A 475 -13.52 8.64 3.48
CA ASN A 475 -13.86 9.99 3.90
C ASN A 475 -12.58 10.82 4.03
N GLN A 476 -12.44 11.84 3.18
CA GLN A 476 -11.26 12.71 3.13
C GLN A 476 -11.36 13.90 4.10
N ASP A 477 -12.53 14.15 4.69
CA ASP A 477 -12.68 15.15 5.76
C ASP A 477 -12.21 14.54 7.10
N LEU A 478 -10.90 14.65 7.34
CA LEU A 478 -10.26 14.14 8.56
C LEU A 478 -10.90 14.71 9.84
N ALA A 479 -11.27 15.99 9.84
CA ALA A 479 -11.90 16.61 11.01
C ALA A 479 -13.23 15.94 11.34
N SER A 480 -14.02 15.54 10.33
CA SER A 480 -15.27 14.81 10.54
C SER A 480 -15.08 13.43 11.18
N LEU A 481 -13.94 12.78 10.96
CA LEU A 481 -13.62 11.45 11.51
C LEU A 481 -13.28 11.50 13.01
N SER A 482 -12.81 12.65 13.50
CA SER A 482 -12.57 12.92 14.93
C SER A 482 -13.68 13.78 15.59
N ALA A 483 -14.67 14.26 14.84
CA ALA A 483 -15.66 15.23 15.34
C ALA A 483 -16.54 14.71 16.49
N ALA A 484 -16.75 13.40 16.57
CA ALA A 484 -17.52 12.75 17.63
C ALA A 484 -16.64 12.26 18.81
N ALA A 485 -15.37 12.66 18.84
CA ALA A 485 -14.47 12.27 19.92
C ALA A 485 -14.98 12.75 21.29
N THR A 486 -14.67 11.98 22.32
CA THR A 486 -15.13 12.21 23.69
C THR A 486 -13.96 12.15 24.66
N LEU A 487 -14.08 12.84 25.79
CA LEU A 487 -13.11 12.79 26.87
C LEU A 487 -13.77 12.27 28.15
N ALA A 488 -13.38 11.06 28.56
CA ALA A 488 -13.81 10.46 29.81
C ALA A 488 -12.86 10.87 30.94
N ALA A 489 -13.42 11.42 32.02
CA ALA A 489 -12.71 11.77 33.24
C ALA A 489 -13.59 11.45 34.48
N PRO A 490 -13.00 11.23 35.66
CA PRO A 490 -13.77 11.15 36.90
C PRO A 490 -14.53 12.45 37.17
N THR A 491 -15.72 12.36 37.75
CA THR A 491 -16.50 13.56 38.11
C THR A 491 -15.96 14.28 39.34
N GLU A 492 -15.32 13.55 40.26
CA GLU A 492 -14.78 14.08 41.52
C GLU A 492 -13.51 13.31 41.93
N VAL A 493 -12.49 14.04 42.40
CA VAL A 493 -11.21 13.52 42.87
C VAL A 493 -10.74 14.26 44.13
N LEU A 494 -9.90 13.59 44.93
CA LEU A 494 -9.29 14.23 46.09
C LEU A 494 -8.17 15.21 45.66
N PRO A 495 -7.92 16.28 46.43
CA PRO A 495 -6.78 17.16 46.18
C PRO A 495 -5.45 16.41 46.12
N GLY A 496 -4.64 16.69 45.11
CA GLY A 496 -3.35 16.02 44.87
C GLY A 496 -3.45 14.57 44.39
N ALA A 497 -4.64 14.01 44.16
CA ALA A 497 -4.79 12.67 43.61
C ALA A 497 -4.42 12.62 42.14
N THR A 498 -3.74 11.55 41.73
CA THR A 498 -3.54 11.23 40.31
C THR A 498 -4.73 10.42 39.80
N TYR A 499 -5.24 10.80 38.63
CA TYR A 499 -6.34 10.13 37.95
C TYR A 499 -6.10 10.05 36.45
N THR A 500 -6.80 9.15 35.78
CA THR A 500 -6.69 8.96 34.34
C THR A 500 -7.82 9.66 33.61
N VAL A 501 -7.48 10.34 32.51
CA VAL A 501 -8.43 10.80 31.51
C VAL A 501 -8.19 10.05 30.21
N THR A 502 -9.26 9.70 29.50
CA THR A 502 -9.17 8.94 28.25
C THR A 502 -9.96 9.66 27.16
N ALA A 503 -9.27 10.07 26.11
CA ALA A 503 -9.89 10.50 24.87
C ALA A 503 -10.19 9.28 23.99
N SER A 504 -11.36 9.25 23.36
CA SER A 504 -11.77 8.19 22.44
C SER A 504 -12.48 8.77 21.23
N GLY A 505 -12.31 8.15 20.05
CA GLY A 505 -12.90 8.58 18.79
C GLY A 505 -12.05 9.58 18.01
N LEU A 506 -10.76 9.71 18.34
CA LEU A 506 -9.78 10.56 17.62
C LEU A 506 -9.21 9.81 16.40
N ASN A 507 -10.06 9.36 15.48
CA ASN A 507 -9.62 8.43 14.43
C ASN A 507 -8.64 9.04 13.42
N ALA A 508 -8.67 10.36 13.23
CA ALA A 508 -7.80 11.08 12.30
C ALA A 508 -6.67 11.86 13.00
N ASP A 509 -6.39 11.54 14.26
CA ASP A 509 -5.27 12.11 15.00
C ASP A 509 -4.31 11.00 15.40
N TRP A 510 -3.03 11.19 15.12
CA TRP A 510 -1.94 10.27 15.47
C TRP A 510 -1.35 10.63 16.83
N GLN A 511 -1.47 11.89 17.20
CA GLN A 511 -1.04 12.40 18.49
C GLN A 511 -2.09 13.36 19.05
N VAL A 512 -2.17 13.44 20.36
CA VAL A 512 -3.02 14.38 21.09
C VAL A 512 -2.16 15.16 22.08
N ARG A 513 -2.39 16.46 22.16
CA ARG A 513 -1.69 17.39 23.06
C ARG A 513 -2.63 17.75 24.21
N GLY A 514 -2.19 17.55 25.45
CA GLY A 514 -2.90 18.07 26.60
C GLY A 514 -2.53 19.53 26.88
N SER A 515 -3.32 20.20 27.70
CA SER A 515 -2.97 21.51 28.29
C SER A 515 -1.54 21.49 28.85
N ASP A 516 -0.81 22.60 28.72
CA ASP A 516 0.64 22.78 28.86
C ASP A 516 1.42 21.78 29.75
N ASP A 517 0.91 21.42 30.94
CA ASP A 517 1.58 20.52 31.87
C ASP A 517 1.43 19.00 31.56
N LEU A 518 0.51 18.61 30.67
CA LEU A 518 0.17 17.21 30.38
C LEU A 518 1.01 16.59 29.24
N GLY A 519 1.66 17.43 28.43
CA GLY A 519 2.46 16.98 27.30
C GLY A 519 1.64 16.34 26.17
N GLN A 520 2.26 15.41 25.45
CA GLN A 520 1.71 14.77 24.25
C GLN A 520 1.66 13.25 24.42
N GLN A 521 0.66 12.61 23.83
CA GLN A 521 0.51 11.15 23.78
C GLN A 521 0.17 10.68 22.37
N ASP A 522 0.59 9.47 22.03
CA ASP A 522 0.17 8.80 20.80
C ASP A 522 -1.31 8.39 20.91
N VAL A 523 -2.01 8.44 19.78
CA VAL A 523 -3.37 7.96 19.65
C VAL A 523 -3.31 6.58 19.00
N LEU A 524 -3.74 5.56 19.76
CA LEU A 524 -3.78 4.17 19.30
C LEU A 524 -5.24 3.75 19.16
N ARG A 525 -5.63 3.34 17.94
CA ARG A 525 -7.02 2.97 17.60
C ARG A 525 -8.03 4.04 18.06
N GLY A 526 -7.74 5.31 17.74
CA GLY A 526 -8.58 6.46 18.08
C GLY A 526 -8.66 6.78 19.57
N THR A 527 -7.79 6.19 20.41
CA THR A 527 -7.80 6.36 21.87
C THR A 527 -6.44 6.84 22.38
N ALA A 528 -6.46 7.75 23.35
CA ALA A 528 -5.28 8.20 24.08
C ALA A 528 -5.62 8.42 25.55
N SER A 529 -4.68 8.15 26.46
CA SER A 529 -4.89 8.32 27.89
C SER A 529 -3.77 9.11 28.55
N PHE A 530 -4.13 9.99 29.48
CA PHE A 530 -3.21 10.81 30.25
C PHE A 530 -3.37 10.56 31.74
N GLN A 531 -2.26 10.57 32.48
CA GLN A 531 -2.28 10.66 33.94
C GLN A 531 -2.26 12.15 34.34
N VAL A 532 -3.31 12.59 35.02
CA VAL A 532 -3.50 13.96 35.48
C VAL A 532 -3.39 14.00 37.00
N THR A 533 -2.72 15.01 37.55
CA THR A 533 -2.69 15.23 39.00
C THR A 533 -3.61 16.38 39.36
N ALA A 534 -4.55 16.13 40.27
CA ALA A 534 -5.48 17.14 40.75
C ALA A 534 -4.74 18.25 41.52
N PRO A 535 -5.14 19.53 41.38
CA PRO A 535 -4.67 20.63 42.22
C PRO A 535 -4.77 20.33 43.72
N ALA A 536 -3.89 20.96 44.50
CA ALA A 536 -3.93 20.85 45.96
C ALA A 536 -5.10 21.63 46.59
N GLU A 537 -5.61 22.65 45.89
CA GLU A 537 -6.72 23.47 46.35
C GLU A 537 -8.05 22.95 45.78
N PRO A 538 -9.12 22.85 46.60
CA PRO A 538 -10.45 22.49 46.11
C PRO A 538 -10.97 23.47 45.06
N GLY A 539 -11.69 22.94 44.06
CA GLY A 539 -12.20 23.73 42.93
C GLY A 539 -12.67 22.86 41.78
N THR A 540 -12.88 23.47 40.61
CA THR A 540 -13.10 22.73 39.36
C THR A 540 -11.82 22.83 38.53
N GLN A 541 -11.28 21.69 38.12
CA GLN A 541 -10.19 21.59 37.16
C GLN A 541 -10.78 21.22 35.80
N THR A 542 -10.55 22.04 34.79
CA THR A 542 -10.88 21.69 33.39
C THR A 542 -9.64 21.06 32.76
N VAL A 543 -9.78 19.83 32.27
CA VAL A 543 -8.76 19.17 31.45
C VAL A 543 -9.11 19.42 29.99
N THR A 544 -8.13 19.89 29.22
CA THR A 544 -8.27 20.15 27.78
C THR A 544 -7.26 19.30 27.01
N LEU A 545 -7.74 18.57 26.00
CA LEU A 545 -6.93 17.83 25.05
C LEU A 545 -7.24 18.30 23.62
N THR A 546 -6.24 18.37 22.76
CA THR A 546 -6.37 18.82 21.36
C THR A 546 -5.72 17.80 20.43
N GLY A 547 -6.49 17.28 19.45
CA GLY A 547 -5.97 16.44 18.37
C GLY A 547 -4.93 17.18 17.53
N ALA A 548 -3.77 16.59 17.30
CA ALA A 548 -2.65 17.29 16.67
C ALA A 548 -2.84 17.51 15.16
N GLN A 549 -3.64 16.67 14.50
CA GLN A 549 -3.88 16.72 13.06
C GLN A 549 -5.18 17.46 12.75
N THR A 550 -6.24 17.18 13.50
CA THR A 550 -7.58 17.75 13.24
C THR A 550 -7.86 19.05 13.99
N GLY A 551 -7.09 19.33 15.04
CA GLY A 551 -7.36 20.46 15.95
C GLY A 551 -8.62 20.30 16.81
N VAL A 552 -9.25 19.11 16.81
CA VAL A 552 -10.44 18.84 17.65
C VAL A 552 -10.08 19.02 19.13
N VAL A 553 -10.80 19.90 19.81
CA VAL A 553 -10.61 20.20 21.24
C VAL A 553 -11.65 19.45 22.07
N LEU A 554 -11.17 18.67 23.03
CA LEU A 554 -11.96 17.96 24.01
C LEU A 554 -11.74 18.56 25.39
N THR A 555 -12.82 18.75 26.15
CA THR A 555 -12.74 19.25 27.53
C THR A 555 -13.54 18.37 28.49
N ALA A 556 -13.05 18.25 29.72
CA ALA A 556 -13.74 17.60 30.81
C ALA A 556 -13.50 18.35 32.11
N ASP A 557 -14.58 18.64 32.84
CA ASP A 557 -14.53 19.27 34.15
C ASP A 557 -14.49 18.21 35.26
N VAL A 558 -13.48 18.32 36.12
CA VAL A 558 -13.26 17.42 37.26
C VAL A 558 -13.37 18.23 38.55
N SER A 559 -14.26 17.82 39.45
CA SER A 559 -14.38 18.46 40.77
C SER A 559 -13.26 17.99 41.70
N VAL A 560 -12.51 18.93 42.27
CA VAL A 560 -11.49 18.67 43.30
C VAL A 560 -12.07 19.02 44.65
N SER A 561 -12.30 18.02 45.49
CA SER A 561 -13.04 18.19 46.73
C SER A 561 -12.47 17.30 47.84
N ALA A 562 -12.41 17.84 49.07
CA ALA A 562 -11.91 17.12 50.24
C ALA A 562 -12.95 16.11 50.80
N ALA A 563 -14.09 15.93 50.15
CA ALA A 563 -15.14 15.04 50.61
C ALA A 563 -14.76 13.58 50.32
N ALA A 564 -14.83 12.72 51.35
CA ALA A 564 -14.89 11.27 51.11
C ALA A 564 -16.12 10.97 50.23
N PRO A 565 -16.04 10.03 49.26
CA PRO A 565 -17.19 9.66 48.44
C PRO A 565 -18.34 9.28 49.37
N VAL A 566 -19.40 10.09 49.38
CA VAL A 566 -20.58 9.80 50.17
C VAL A 566 -21.31 8.70 49.42
N ASP A 567 -21.27 7.47 49.96
CA ASP A 567 -22.14 6.38 49.52
C ASP A 567 -23.56 6.94 49.32
N PRO A 568 -24.24 6.67 48.19
CA PRO A 568 -25.65 7.02 48.10
C PRO A 568 -26.38 6.32 49.24
N ALA A 569 -26.91 7.11 50.16
CA ALA A 569 -27.62 6.59 51.33
C ALA A 569 -28.74 5.65 50.85
N PRO A 570 -28.85 4.42 51.41
CA PRO A 570 -29.97 3.54 51.10
C PRO A 570 -31.25 4.22 51.58
N THR A 571 -32.13 4.57 50.66
CA THR A 571 -33.50 4.93 51.01
C THR A 571 -34.26 3.63 51.28
N ALA A 572 -34.29 3.21 52.56
CA ALA A 572 -35.20 2.18 53.04
C ALA A 572 -36.12 2.73 54.13
N SER A 573 -37.41 2.44 53.93
CA SER A 573 -38.61 2.94 54.60
C SER A 573 -38.79 2.61 56.09
N ALA A 574 -39.75 3.28 56.74
CA ALA A 574 -40.52 2.73 57.87
C ALA A 574 -41.99 3.28 57.93
N THR A 575 -42.94 2.44 57.48
CA THR A 575 -44.17 1.85 58.10
C THR A 575 -45.04 2.60 59.18
N PRO A 576 -46.26 2.10 59.57
CA PRO A 576 -47.63 2.58 59.24
C PRO A 576 -48.45 3.09 60.48
N PRO A 577 -49.79 3.33 60.37
CA PRO A 577 -50.73 2.31 60.85
C PRO A 577 -52.08 2.12 60.10
N ALA A 578 -52.48 0.84 60.07
CA ALA A 578 -53.82 0.21 60.20
C ALA A 578 -55.07 0.67 59.39
N ALA A 579 -55.40 -0.20 58.42
CA ALA A 579 -56.65 -0.96 58.22
C ALA A 579 -58.03 -0.28 58.02
N ALA A 580 -58.62 -0.52 56.83
CA ALA A 580 -59.90 -1.24 56.69
C ALA A 580 -60.04 -1.82 55.27
N ALA A 581 -60.66 -3.00 55.21
CA ALA A 581 -60.71 -3.94 54.09
C ALA A 581 -61.70 -3.57 52.97
N GLY A 582 -61.45 -4.10 51.76
CA GLY A 582 -62.45 -4.19 50.69
C GLY A 582 -61.87 -4.61 49.34
N SER A 583 -61.97 -5.93 49.04
CA SER A 583 -62.00 -6.61 47.72
C SER A 583 -62.04 -5.75 46.45
N GLY A 584 -61.35 -6.05 45.35
CA GLY A 584 -60.64 -7.23 44.89
C GLY A 584 -60.14 -7.02 43.45
N SER A 585 -59.24 -7.92 43.03
CA SER A 585 -58.69 -8.23 41.69
C SER A 585 -59.26 -7.47 40.47
N GLY A 586 -58.49 -6.99 39.50
CA GLY A 586 -57.11 -7.30 39.11
C GLY A 586 -57.01 -7.36 37.58
N SER A 587 -55.82 -7.02 37.05
CA SER A 587 -55.30 -7.30 35.69
C SER A 587 -55.85 -6.42 34.55
N SER A 588 -55.21 -5.29 34.22
CA SER A 588 -53.97 -5.09 33.40
C SER A 588 -54.20 -5.20 31.88
N SER A 589 -54.33 -4.04 31.24
CA SER A 589 -54.19 -3.83 29.80
C SER A 589 -52.89 -3.05 29.54
N THR A 590 -51.94 -3.68 28.87
CA THR A 590 -50.74 -3.05 28.29
C THR A 590 -51.12 -2.37 26.96
N GLY A 591 -50.82 -1.08 26.87
CA GLY A 591 -50.99 -0.27 25.67
C GLY A 591 -49.73 -0.28 24.80
N SER A 592 -49.92 -0.78 23.59
CA SER A 592 -49.07 -0.72 22.40
C SER A 592 -48.49 0.67 22.07
N LEU A 593 -47.27 0.70 21.53
CA LEU A 593 -46.90 1.61 20.45
C LEU A 593 -46.37 0.82 19.25
N ALA A 594 -46.85 1.23 18.08
CA ALA A 594 -46.91 0.48 16.84
C ALA A 594 -45.70 0.73 15.93
N THR A 595 -45.22 -0.33 15.29
CA THR A 595 -44.45 -0.30 14.05
C THR A 595 -45.38 -0.62 12.88
N THR A 596 -45.47 0.27 11.89
CA THR A 596 -46.23 0.04 10.65
C THR A 596 -45.32 -0.59 9.60
N GLY A 597 -45.40 -1.91 9.46
CA GLY A 597 -45.07 -2.62 8.22
C GLY A 597 -46.33 -2.82 7.39
N THR A 598 -46.30 -2.42 6.12
CA THR A 598 -47.35 -2.74 5.15
C THR A 598 -46.99 -4.01 4.39
N SER A 599 -47.83 -5.02 4.55
CA SER A 599 -47.88 -6.26 3.76
C SER A 599 -49.12 -6.26 2.86
N VAL A 600 -49.00 -6.81 1.65
CA VAL A 600 -50.10 -7.21 0.77
C VAL A 600 -49.74 -8.59 0.17
N PRO A 601 -50.72 -9.50 -0.03
CA PRO A 601 -50.56 -10.89 0.40
C PRO A 601 -50.34 -11.93 -0.71
N PHE A 602 -49.97 -13.11 -0.22
CA PHE A 602 -49.95 -14.45 -0.81
C PHE A 602 -50.99 -14.77 -1.90
N ALA A 603 -50.52 -15.47 -2.94
CA ALA A 603 -51.24 -16.58 -3.55
C ALA A 603 -50.26 -17.75 -3.78
N LEU A 604 -50.60 -18.89 -3.17
CA LEU A 604 -49.85 -20.14 -3.14
C LEU A 604 -49.87 -20.89 -4.47
N GLY A 605 -48.73 -21.52 -4.78
CA GLY A 605 -48.68 -22.96 -5.10
C GLY A 605 -48.96 -23.38 -6.54
N GLY A 606 -47.90 -23.80 -7.25
CA GLY A 606 -48.05 -24.63 -8.43
C GLY A 606 -46.77 -24.85 -9.22
N ILE A 607 -46.24 -26.08 -9.14
CA ILE A 607 -45.43 -26.75 -10.18
C ILE A 607 -43.93 -26.42 -10.17
N ALA A 608 -43.24 -26.96 -9.18
CA ALA A 608 -41.95 -27.59 -9.41
C ALA A 608 -42.20 -29.03 -9.91
N LEU A 609 -42.26 -29.24 -11.23
CA LEU A 609 -41.94 -30.49 -11.95
C LEU A 609 -42.26 -30.31 -13.45
N ALA A 610 -41.33 -29.69 -14.19
CA ALA A 610 -41.18 -29.78 -15.64
C ALA A 610 -39.79 -29.19 -16.00
N LEU A 611 -38.71 -29.87 -15.62
CA LEU A 611 -37.90 -30.69 -16.54
C LEU A 611 -37.65 -29.99 -17.89
N VAL A 612 -36.45 -29.45 -18.11
CA VAL A 612 -35.27 -30.22 -18.61
C VAL A 612 -35.41 -30.69 -20.08
N ALA A 613 -36.51 -30.37 -20.77
CA ALA A 613 -36.69 -30.70 -22.19
C ALA A 613 -36.31 -29.59 -23.20
N GLY A 614 -35.79 -28.44 -22.76
CA GLY A 614 -35.41 -27.32 -23.65
C GLY A 614 -33.93 -27.21 -24.02
N GLY A 615 -33.03 -27.72 -23.16
CA GLY A 615 -31.57 -27.52 -23.31
C GLY A 615 -30.85 -28.55 -24.18
N ALA A 616 -31.43 -29.73 -24.41
CA ALA A 616 -30.80 -30.80 -25.19
C ALA A 616 -31.04 -30.71 -26.72
N TYR A 617 -31.87 -29.77 -27.19
CA TYR A 617 -32.22 -29.65 -28.61
C TYR A 617 -31.33 -28.70 -29.42
N LEU A 618 -30.52 -27.84 -28.77
CA LEU A 618 -29.65 -26.88 -29.46
C LEU A 618 -28.18 -27.31 -29.58
N VAL A 619 -27.73 -28.30 -28.79
CA VAL A 619 -26.35 -28.80 -28.81
C VAL A 619 -26.14 -29.93 -29.85
N ILE A 620 -27.20 -30.65 -30.24
CA ILE A 620 -27.10 -31.75 -31.23
C ILE A 620 -27.19 -31.23 -32.70
N ARG A 621 -27.65 -29.99 -32.93
CA ARG A 621 -27.75 -29.43 -34.29
C ARG A 621 -26.45 -28.78 -34.80
N ARG A 622 -25.50 -28.46 -33.92
CA ARG A 622 -24.21 -27.84 -34.29
C ARG A 622 -23.15 -28.88 -34.70
N HIS A 623 -23.29 -30.13 -34.30
CA HIS A 623 -22.31 -31.19 -34.63
C HIS A 623 -22.56 -31.92 -35.97
N ARG A 624 -23.65 -31.62 -36.69
CA ARG A 624 -23.99 -32.24 -37.99
C ARG A 624 -23.81 -31.33 -39.23
N ARG A 625 -23.19 -30.15 -39.09
CA ARG A 625 -22.88 -29.24 -40.21
C ARG A 625 -21.39 -28.99 -40.48
N GLY A 626 -20.48 -29.66 -39.76
CA GLY A 626 -19.02 -29.57 -39.97
C GLY A 626 -18.39 -30.69 -40.83
N HIS A 627 -19.17 -31.67 -41.30
CA HIS A 627 -18.67 -32.76 -42.15
C HIS A 627 -19.50 -32.88 -43.42
N ALA A 628 -19.33 -31.91 -44.32
CA ALA A 628 -19.62 -32.04 -45.74
C ALA A 628 -19.09 -30.77 -46.41
N LEU A 629 -17.81 -30.77 -46.82
CA LEU A 629 -17.21 -29.95 -47.89
C LEU A 629 -15.70 -30.27 -47.95
N SER A 630 -15.36 -31.49 -48.40
CA SER A 630 -14.12 -31.75 -49.13
C SER A 630 -14.43 -32.85 -50.17
N HIS A 631 -13.86 -32.68 -51.38
CA HIS A 631 -14.16 -33.35 -52.66
C HIS A 631 -15.00 -32.54 -53.66
N ASN A 632 -14.39 -31.52 -54.26
CA ASN A 632 -13.93 -31.53 -55.65
C ASN A 632 -12.99 -30.36 -55.91
#